data_AF-A0AAX1KIC3-F1
#
_entry.id   AF-A0AAX1KIC3-F1
#
_cell.length_a   1.000
_cell.length_b   1.000
_cell.length_c   1.000
_cell.angle_alpha   90.00
_cell.angle_beta   90.00
_cell.angle_gamma   90.00
#
_symmetry.space_group_name_H-M   'P 1'
#
loop_
_entity.id
_entity.type
_entity.pdbx_description
1 polymer ?
#
loop_
_entity_poly.entity_id
_entity_poly.type
_entity_poly.pdbx_seq_one_letter_code
_entity_poly.pdbx_strand_id
1 'polypeptide(L)'
;MFADGRSRKVVFLAHCLLNQNAISDGTAVYPAAFRELVQFFLEHQVGIVQLPCPELCCLGLDRGNRQGAQSPVTEENTRIRAAMQAPAPSRILEDLVESVMHQVLEYHRYGFRIVAFLGANRSPNCGVETTSDRNQEMPGRGLFLGALEDRIRAAGLEIPLLGVKASDDLLNLFARLSPLL
;
A
#
# COMPACT_ATOMS: atom_id res chain seq x y z
N MET A 1 29.66 -7.22 -0.66
CA MET A 1 29.19 -5.81 -0.58
C MET A 1 28.11 -5.75 0.49
N PHE A 2 28.03 -4.66 1.27
CA PHE A 2 27.15 -4.48 2.43
C PHE A 2 27.40 -5.40 3.65
N ALA A 3 28.59 -5.29 4.26
CA ALA A 3 28.99 -6.07 5.45
C ALA A 3 28.97 -5.28 6.78
N ASP A 4 28.37 -4.08 6.79
CA ASP A 4 28.15 -3.30 8.01
C ASP A 4 26.85 -3.76 8.72
N GLY A 5 26.42 -3.03 9.76
CA GLY A 5 25.33 -3.41 10.66
C GLY A 5 23.91 -3.46 10.07
N ARG A 6 23.73 -3.33 8.74
CA ARG A 6 22.39 -3.43 8.12
C ARG A 6 21.88 -4.87 8.09
N SER A 7 20.60 -5.06 8.41
CA SER A 7 19.93 -6.37 8.33
C SER A 7 19.69 -6.87 6.91
N ARG A 8 19.68 -5.96 5.93
CA ARG A 8 19.28 -6.19 4.53
C ARG A 8 17.84 -6.69 4.36
N LYS A 9 16.96 -6.41 5.33
CA LYS A 9 15.51 -6.68 5.24
C LYS A 9 14.75 -5.38 5.06
N VAL A 10 13.81 -5.35 4.11
CA VAL A 10 12.93 -4.20 3.88
C VAL A 10 11.49 -4.62 3.68
N VAL A 11 10.55 -3.76 4.10
CA VAL A 11 9.11 -3.90 3.87
C VAL A 11 8.60 -2.68 3.13
N PHE A 12 7.71 -2.87 2.17
CA PHE A 12 7.04 -1.76 1.47
C PHE A 12 5.66 -1.52 2.10
N LEU A 13 5.38 -0.31 2.58
CA LEU A 13 4.12 0.00 3.26
C LEU A 13 3.31 1.01 2.46
N ALA A 14 2.00 0.75 2.31
CA ALA A 14 1.06 1.72 1.78
C ALA A 14 1.17 3.03 2.57
N HIS A 15 1.22 4.15 1.84
CA HIS A 15 1.50 5.47 2.42
C HIS A 15 0.63 5.80 3.64
N CYS A 16 -0.66 5.47 3.60
CA CYS A 16 -1.59 5.75 4.69
C CYS A 16 -1.24 5.03 6.00
N LEU A 17 -0.50 3.91 5.95
CA LEU A 17 -0.03 3.21 7.16
C LEU A 17 1.03 4.03 7.90
N LEU A 18 1.78 4.87 7.18
CA LEU A 18 2.84 5.74 7.70
C LEU A 18 2.39 7.21 7.84
N ASN A 19 1.31 7.60 7.17
CA ASN A 19 0.79 8.96 7.19
C ASN A 19 -0.73 8.97 6.95
N GLN A 20 -1.49 8.91 8.03
CA GLN A 20 -2.95 9.00 8.05
C GLN A 20 -3.46 10.36 7.57
N ASN A 21 -2.66 11.43 7.58
CA ASN A 21 -3.08 12.72 7.02
C ASN A 21 -3.28 12.69 5.49
N ALA A 22 -2.86 11.62 4.83
CA ALA A 22 -3.03 11.43 3.40
C ALA A 22 -4.15 10.46 3.03
N ILE A 23 -4.81 9.82 4.00
CA ILE A 23 -5.95 8.93 3.74
C ILE A 23 -7.20 9.76 3.37
N SER A 24 -8.19 9.16 2.70
CA SER A 24 -9.43 9.85 2.37
C SER A 24 -10.14 10.36 3.63
N ASP A 25 -10.81 11.51 3.51
CA ASP A 25 -11.55 12.14 4.61
C ASP A 25 -12.53 11.16 5.29
N GLY A 26 -12.69 11.29 6.60
CA GLY A 26 -13.55 10.43 7.43
C GLY A 26 -13.05 9.00 7.65
N THR A 27 -11.84 8.63 7.18
CA THR A 27 -11.35 7.24 7.30
C THR A 27 -10.09 7.06 8.15
N ALA A 28 -9.47 8.14 8.61
CA ALA A 28 -8.31 8.08 9.50
C ALA A 28 -8.70 7.49 10.87
N VAL A 29 -7.91 6.54 11.36
CA VAL A 29 -8.10 5.91 12.69
C VAL A 29 -6.94 6.16 13.65
N TYR A 30 -5.83 6.71 13.15
CA TYR A 30 -4.74 7.24 13.97
C TYR A 30 -4.48 8.71 13.60
N PRO A 31 -3.96 9.53 14.54
CA PRO A 31 -3.62 10.92 14.26
C PRO A 31 -2.41 11.10 13.33
N ALA A 32 -1.53 10.08 13.22
CA ALA A 32 -0.30 10.17 12.44
C ALA A 32 -0.03 8.92 11.61
N ALA A 33 0.25 7.78 12.26
CA ALA A 33 0.62 6.53 11.62
C ALA A 33 0.16 5.34 12.46
N PHE A 34 0.19 4.13 11.90
CA PHE A 34 0.01 2.89 12.65
C PHE A 34 1.30 2.62 13.46
N ARG A 35 1.38 3.22 14.65
CA ARG A 35 2.58 3.21 15.49
C ARG A 35 3.07 1.80 15.78
N GLU A 36 2.16 0.91 16.14
CA GLU A 36 2.45 -0.48 16.50
C GLU A 36 3.04 -1.25 15.32
N LEU A 37 2.54 -0.99 14.10
CA LEU A 37 3.08 -1.59 12.89
C LEU A 37 4.51 -1.11 12.60
N VAL A 38 4.76 0.19 12.75
CA VAL A 38 6.11 0.76 12.59
C VAL A 38 7.06 0.17 13.63
N GLN A 39 6.64 0.15 14.90
CA GLN A 39 7.42 -0.40 16.00
C GLN A 39 7.75 -1.87 15.78
N PHE A 40 6.78 -2.67 15.35
CA PHE A 40 6.98 -4.09 15.03
C PHE A 40 8.11 -4.30 14.01
N PHE A 41 8.13 -3.57 12.90
CA PHE A 41 9.21 -3.72 11.92
C PHE A 41 10.57 -3.27 12.44
N LEU A 42 10.63 -2.18 13.22
CA LEU A 42 11.88 -1.71 13.80
C LEU A 42 12.46 -2.70 14.81
N GLU A 43 11.62 -3.29 15.67
CA GLU A 43 12.02 -4.31 16.65
C GLU A 43 12.57 -5.58 15.96
N HIS A 44 12.09 -5.89 14.75
CA HIS A 44 12.57 -7.01 13.94
C HIS A 44 13.66 -6.64 12.93
N GLN A 45 14.24 -5.43 13.08
CA GLN A 45 15.31 -4.91 12.23
C GLN A 45 14.94 -4.89 10.74
N VAL A 46 13.70 -4.54 10.40
CA VAL A 46 13.24 -4.40 9.02
C VAL A 46 13.14 -2.92 8.66
N GLY A 47 13.87 -2.52 7.62
CA GLY A 47 13.76 -1.17 7.06
C GLY A 47 12.40 -0.95 6.39
N ILE A 48 11.87 0.27 6.47
CA ILE A 48 10.56 0.61 5.91
C ILE A 48 10.77 1.44 4.65
N VAL A 49 10.20 0.98 3.54
CA VAL A 49 10.08 1.72 2.29
C VAL A 49 8.64 2.21 2.16
N GLN A 50 8.45 3.52 2.09
CA GLN A 50 7.13 4.10 1.90
C GLN A 50 6.71 3.98 0.43
N LEU A 51 5.57 3.33 0.17
CA LEU A 51 4.94 3.38 -1.14
C LEU A 51 4.36 4.78 -1.38
N PRO A 52 4.37 5.29 -2.63
CA PRO A 52 3.60 6.48 -2.96
C PRO A 52 2.11 6.22 -2.72
N CYS A 53 1.37 7.27 -2.36
CA CYS A 53 -0.09 7.19 -2.33
C CYS A 53 -0.63 7.50 -3.73
N PRO A 54 -1.11 6.50 -4.50
CA PRO A 54 -1.56 6.74 -5.88
C PRO A 54 -2.70 7.75 -5.94
N GLU A 55 -3.64 7.68 -5.00
CA GLU A 55 -4.78 8.58 -4.97
C GLU A 55 -4.40 10.03 -4.63
N LEU A 56 -3.44 10.23 -3.71
CA LEU A 56 -2.91 11.56 -3.41
C LEU A 56 -2.16 12.14 -4.61
N CYS A 57 -1.29 11.34 -5.23
CA CYS A 57 -0.47 11.77 -6.36
C CYS A 57 -1.31 12.06 -7.61
N CYS A 58 -2.40 11.33 -7.82
CA CYS A 58 -3.23 11.47 -9.03
C CYS A 58 -4.40 12.44 -8.85
N LEU A 59 -5.02 12.48 -7.68
CA LEU A 59 -6.29 13.18 -7.44
C LEU A 59 -6.21 14.26 -6.35
N GLY A 60 -5.06 14.42 -5.67
CA GLY A 60 -4.89 15.38 -4.59
C GLY A 60 -5.49 14.92 -3.25
N LEU A 61 -5.37 15.75 -2.22
CA LEU A 61 -5.77 15.39 -0.85
C LEU A 61 -7.28 15.09 -0.75
N ASP A 62 -8.11 15.89 -1.43
CA ASP A 62 -9.57 15.77 -1.45
C ASP A 62 -10.10 14.74 -2.46
N ARG A 63 -9.20 14.11 -3.24
CA ARG A 63 -9.55 13.15 -4.30
C ARG A 63 -10.50 13.70 -5.36
N GLY A 64 -10.61 15.02 -5.47
CA GLY A 64 -11.62 15.69 -6.29
C GLY A 64 -13.04 15.65 -5.73
N ASN A 65 -13.23 15.27 -4.45
CA ASN A 65 -14.52 15.33 -3.75
C ASN A 65 -14.36 15.76 -2.28
N ARG A 66 -14.51 17.06 -2.02
CA ARG A 66 -14.44 17.64 -0.65
C ARG A 66 -15.55 17.16 0.29
N GLN A 67 -16.62 16.58 -0.24
CA GLN A 67 -17.73 16.04 0.55
C GLN A 67 -17.72 14.52 0.56
N GLY A 68 -16.60 13.88 0.19
CA GLY A 68 -16.49 12.42 0.10
C GLY A 68 -16.83 11.71 1.41
N ALA A 69 -16.52 12.31 2.56
CA ALA A 69 -16.85 11.78 3.87
C ALA A 69 -18.37 11.76 4.19
N GLN A 70 -19.20 12.44 3.39
CA GLN A 70 -20.67 12.40 3.55
C GLN A 70 -21.32 11.19 2.87
N SER A 71 -20.58 10.51 1.98
CA SER A 71 -21.03 9.27 1.34
C SER A 71 -20.49 8.05 2.09
N PRO A 72 -21.17 6.88 1.99
CA PRO A 72 -20.58 5.62 2.42
C PRO A 72 -19.18 5.42 1.79
N VAL A 73 -18.22 4.97 2.59
CA VAL A 73 -16.81 4.84 2.16
C VAL A 73 -16.64 3.99 0.89
N THR A 74 -17.48 2.98 0.69
CA THR A 74 -17.43 2.11 -0.50
C THR A 74 -17.94 2.80 -1.76
N GLU A 75 -18.89 3.74 -1.64
CA GLU A 75 -19.36 4.57 -2.74
C GLU A 75 -18.28 5.56 -3.17
N GLU A 76 -17.70 6.28 -2.20
CA GLU A 76 -16.62 7.22 -2.47
C GLU A 76 -15.38 6.51 -3.05
N ASN A 77 -15.03 5.33 -2.54
CA ASN A 77 -13.95 4.54 -3.12
C ASN A 77 -14.25 4.06 -4.55
N THR A 78 -15.51 3.75 -4.87
CA THR A 78 -15.91 3.38 -6.25
C THR A 78 -15.75 4.56 -7.20
N ARG A 79 -16.13 5.77 -6.76
CA ARG A 79 -15.87 7.01 -7.49
C ARG A 79 -14.38 7.26 -7.69
N ILE A 80 -13.57 7.11 -6.63
CA ILE A 80 -12.10 7.25 -6.68
C ILE A 80 -11.52 6.25 -7.69
N ARG A 81 -11.96 4.98 -7.65
CA ARG A 81 -11.51 3.95 -8.60
C ARG A 81 -11.75 4.39 -10.05
N ALA A 82 -12.96 4.85 -10.36
CA ALA A 82 -13.29 5.34 -11.70
C ALA A 82 -12.45 6.56 -12.10
N ALA A 83 -12.22 7.51 -11.18
CA ALA A 83 -11.39 8.68 -11.42
C ALA A 83 -9.92 8.32 -11.71
N MET A 84 -9.38 7.30 -11.02
CA MET A 84 -8.02 6.80 -11.24
C MET A 84 -7.81 6.15 -12.61
N GLN A 85 -8.89 5.70 -13.27
CA GLN A 85 -8.83 5.09 -14.60
C GLN A 85 -8.91 6.13 -15.74
N ALA A 86 -9.09 7.42 -15.42
CA ALA A 86 -9.03 8.47 -16.43
C ALA A 86 -7.61 8.59 -17.02
N PRO A 87 -7.44 9.05 -18.27
CA PRO A 87 -6.16 8.98 -18.98
C PRO A 87 -4.97 9.67 -18.30
N ALA A 88 -5.18 10.76 -17.57
CA ALA A 88 -4.10 11.46 -16.87
C ALA A 88 -3.73 10.76 -15.55
N PRO A 89 -4.67 10.48 -14.62
CA PRO A 89 -4.41 9.66 -13.44
C PRO A 89 -3.80 8.28 -13.73
N SER A 90 -4.26 7.58 -14.78
CA SER A 90 -3.75 6.24 -15.09
C SER A 90 -2.27 6.26 -15.50
N ARG A 91 -1.83 7.28 -16.24
CA ARG A 91 -0.41 7.47 -16.58
C ARG A 91 0.45 7.76 -15.36
N ILE A 92 -0.03 8.62 -14.45
CA ILE A 92 0.68 8.89 -13.20
C ILE A 92 0.78 7.60 -12.37
N LEU A 93 -0.29 6.80 -12.32
CA LEU A 93 -0.28 5.51 -11.64
C LEU A 93 0.75 4.54 -12.24
N GLU A 94 0.88 4.48 -13.57
CA GLU A 94 1.92 3.70 -14.26
C GLU A 94 3.34 4.19 -13.87
N ASP A 95 3.58 5.50 -13.88
CA ASP A 95 4.87 6.08 -13.49
C ASP A 95 5.24 5.75 -12.03
N LEU A 96 4.24 5.77 -11.13
CA LEU A 96 4.43 5.36 -9.73
C LEU A 96 4.79 3.88 -9.61
N VAL A 97 4.17 3.00 -10.42
CA VAL A 97 4.51 1.57 -10.45
C VAL A 97 5.96 1.39 -10.89
N GLU A 98 6.40 2.08 -11.95
CA GLU A 98 7.79 2.02 -12.41
C GLU A 98 8.78 2.50 -11.35
N SER A 99 8.46 3.61 -10.68
CA SER A 99 9.30 4.15 -9.60
C SER A 99 9.46 3.17 -8.43
N VAL A 100 8.42 2.40 -8.10
CA VAL A 100 8.52 1.35 -7.06
C VAL A 100 9.28 0.14 -7.58
N MET A 101 9.05 -0.27 -8.83
CA MET A 101 9.76 -1.38 -9.46
C MET A 101 11.27 -1.14 -9.54
N HIS A 102 11.71 0.10 -9.78
CA HIS A 102 13.14 0.45 -9.71
C HIS A 102 13.73 0.11 -8.34
N GLN A 103 13.05 0.47 -7.24
CA GLN A 103 13.51 0.15 -5.89
C GLN A 103 13.50 -1.37 -5.63
N VAL A 104 12.45 -2.07 -6.08
CA VAL A 104 12.35 -3.53 -5.95
C VAL A 104 13.53 -4.23 -6.62
N LEU A 105 13.83 -3.86 -7.87
CA LEU A 105 14.91 -4.47 -8.63
C LEU A 105 16.29 -4.12 -8.07
N GLU A 106 16.50 -2.92 -7.54
CA GLU A 106 17.73 -2.55 -6.84
C GLU A 106 17.94 -3.42 -5.59
N TYR A 107 16.93 -3.52 -4.71
CA TYR A 107 17.04 -4.37 -3.52
C TYR A 107 17.30 -5.83 -3.89
N HIS A 108 16.56 -6.37 -4.87
CA HIS A 108 16.75 -7.74 -5.33
C HIS A 108 18.16 -7.99 -5.89
N ARG A 109 18.66 -7.10 -6.76
CA ARG A 109 20.00 -7.19 -7.38
C ARG A 109 21.11 -7.28 -6.34
N TYR A 110 20.95 -6.58 -5.22
CA TYR A 110 21.95 -6.53 -4.15
C TYR A 110 21.70 -7.51 -3.00
N GLY A 111 20.75 -8.46 -3.18
CA GLY A 111 20.50 -9.52 -2.21
C GLY A 111 19.82 -9.04 -0.93
N PHE A 112 19.08 -7.93 -0.97
CA PHE A 112 18.20 -7.53 0.11
C PHE A 112 16.91 -8.36 0.05
N ARG A 113 16.42 -8.78 1.21
CA ARG A 113 15.14 -9.46 1.35
C ARG A 113 14.03 -8.42 1.45
N ILE A 114 13.15 -8.39 0.46
CA ILE A 114 11.88 -7.68 0.55
C ILE A 114 10.90 -8.63 1.26
N VAL A 115 10.57 -8.35 2.52
CA VAL A 115 9.80 -9.28 3.35
C VAL A 115 8.32 -9.33 2.93
N ALA A 116 7.75 -8.18 2.58
CA ALA A 116 6.38 -8.06 2.08
C ALA A 116 6.10 -6.66 1.51
N PHE A 117 5.00 -6.57 0.77
CA PHE A 117 4.24 -5.35 0.53
C PHE A 117 3.00 -5.37 1.41
N LEU A 118 2.78 -4.31 2.19
CA LEU A 118 1.56 -4.13 2.98
C LEU A 118 0.67 -3.09 2.35
N GLY A 119 -0.50 -3.52 1.92
CA GLY A 119 -1.55 -2.65 1.40
C GLY A 119 -2.61 -2.32 2.45
N ALA A 120 -3.58 -1.51 2.05
CA ALA A 120 -4.74 -1.16 2.84
C ALA A 120 -5.99 -1.81 2.22
N ASN A 121 -6.49 -2.89 2.82
CA ASN A 121 -7.72 -3.55 2.37
C ASN A 121 -8.88 -2.58 2.34
N ARG A 122 -9.86 -2.85 1.46
CA ARG A 122 -10.93 -1.93 1.02
C ARG A 122 -10.47 -0.82 0.08
N SER A 123 -9.20 -0.38 0.09
CA SER A 123 -8.76 0.71 -0.80
C SER A 123 -8.93 0.33 -2.28
N PRO A 124 -9.43 1.25 -3.13
CA PRO A 124 -9.55 1.02 -4.57
C PRO A 124 -8.20 0.90 -5.29
N ASN A 125 -7.10 1.32 -4.66
CA ASN A 125 -5.76 1.32 -5.25
C ASN A 125 -4.76 0.45 -4.49
N CYS A 126 -4.78 0.52 -3.16
CA CYS A 126 -3.84 -0.21 -2.30
C CYS A 126 -4.47 -1.45 -1.64
N GLY A 127 -5.66 -1.89 -2.09
CA GLY A 127 -6.30 -3.12 -1.63
C GLY A 127 -5.51 -4.37 -2.01
N VAL A 128 -5.44 -5.34 -1.11
CA VAL A 128 -4.71 -6.60 -1.30
C VAL A 128 -5.72 -7.74 -1.40
N GLU A 129 -6.25 -8.24 -0.29
CA GLU A 129 -7.25 -9.29 -0.33
C GLU A 129 -8.63 -8.74 -0.73
N THR A 130 -8.94 -7.50 -0.34
CA THR A 130 -10.18 -6.81 -0.71
C THR A 130 -9.95 -5.40 -1.26
N THR A 131 -10.84 -4.98 -2.14
CA THR A 131 -10.92 -3.65 -2.76
C THR A 131 -12.36 -3.15 -2.75
N SER A 132 -12.57 -1.86 -2.95
CA SER A 132 -13.92 -1.31 -3.21
C SER A 132 -14.18 -1.17 -4.71
N ASP A 133 -15.33 -1.63 -5.16
CA ASP A 133 -15.89 -1.40 -6.49
C ASP A 133 -17.41 -1.62 -6.43
N ARG A 134 -18.18 -1.02 -7.35
CA ARG A 134 -19.65 -1.14 -7.41
C ARG A 134 -20.34 -0.86 -6.06
N ASN A 135 -19.83 0.14 -5.35
CA ASN A 135 -20.28 0.60 -4.04
C ASN A 135 -20.16 -0.44 -2.92
N GLN A 136 -19.34 -1.48 -3.09
CA GLN A 136 -19.16 -2.56 -2.12
C GLN A 136 -17.69 -2.87 -1.90
N GLU A 137 -17.36 -3.39 -0.72
CA GLU A 137 -16.07 -4.06 -0.50
C GLU A 137 -16.18 -5.50 -1.01
N MET A 138 -15.24 -5.90 -1.86
CA MET A 138 -15.25 -7.21 -2.52
C MET A 138 -13.83 -7.80 -2.62
N PRO A 139 -13.70 -9.13 -2.75
CA PRO A 139 -12.41 -9.76 -2.98
C PRO A 139 -11.74 -9.21 -4.25
N GLY A 140 -10.45 -8.90 -4.15
CA GLY A 140 -9.66 -8.42 -5.29
C GLY A 140 -8.60 -7.38 -4.91
N ARG A 141 -7.72 -7.11 -5.87
CA ARG A 141 -6.64 -6.12 -5.76
C ARG A 141 -7.12 -4.72 -6.12
N GLY A 142 -6.54 -3.72 -5.44
CA GLY A 142 -6.61 -2.33 -5.89
C GLY A 142 -5.81 -2.12 -7.16
N LEU A 143 -6.11 -1.04 -7.91
CA LEU A 143 -5.48 -0.76 -9.21
C LEU A 143 -3.94 -0.70 -9.14
N PHE A 144 -3.40 0.01 -8.14
CA PHE A 144 -1.96 0.22 -8.00
C PHE A 144 -1.23 -1.06 -7.57
N LEU A 145 -1.70 -1.74 -6.51
CA LEU A 145 -1.05 -2.98 -6.05
C LEU A 145 -1.25 -4.15 -7.01
N GLY A 146 -2.36 -4.19 -7.75
CA GLY A 146 -2.57 -5.15 -8.83
C GLY A 146 -1.54 -4.97 -9.94
N ALA A 147 -1.40 -3.74 -10.45
CA ALA A 147 -0.39 -3.43 -11.47
C ALA A 147 1.04 -3.71 -10.98
N LEU A 148 1.35 -3.38 -9.73
CA LEU A 148 2.65 -3.66 -9.13
C LEU A 148 2.91 -5.16 -8.98
N GLU A 149 1.92 -5.94 -8.55
CA GLU A 149 2.02 -7.41 -8.45
C GLU A 149 2.29 -8.05 -9.82
N ASP A 150 1.58 -7.59 -10.86
CA ASP A 150 1.80 -8.05 -12.24
C ASP A 150 3.25 -7.77 -12.69
N ARG A 151 3.78 -6.59 -12.38
CA ARG A 151 5.15 -6.20 -12.71
C ARG A 151 6.22 -6.95 -11.91
N ILE A 152 5.97 -7.22 -10.63
CA ILE A 152 6.82 -8.06 -9.79
C ILE A 152 6.90 -9.49 -10.38
N ARG A 153 5.76 -10.07 -10.73
CA ARG A 153 5.70 -11.41 -11.35
C ARG A 153 6.35 -11.45 -12.72
N ALA A 154 6.14 -10.43 -13.55
CA ALA A 154 6.79 -10.32 -14.86
C ALA A 154 8.33 -10.23 -14.76
N ALA A 155 8.85 -9.73 -13.63
CA ALA A 155 10.28 -9.73 -13.33
C ALA A 155 10.79 -11.07 -12.74
N GLY A 156 9.94 -12.09 -12.63
CA GLY A 156 10.30 -13.40 -12.07
C GLY A 156 10.48 -13.39 -10.54
N LEU A 157 9.88 -12.42 -9.85
CA LEU A 157 9.98 -12.29 -8.40
C LEU A 157 8.69 -12.76 -7.73
N GLU A 158 8.86 -13.39 -6.57
CA GLU A 158 7.75 -13.76 -5.67
C GLU A 158 7.94 -13.02 -4.35
N ILE A 159 7.08 -12.03 -4.10
CA ILE A 159 7.11 -11.22 -2.89
C ILE A 159 5.73 -11.27 -2.25
N PRO A 160 5.60 -11.54 -0.93
CA PRO A 160 4.30 -11.56 -0.27
C PRO A 160 3.60 -10.20 -0.31
N LEU A 161 2.29 -10.21 -0.59
CA LEU A 161 1.41 -9.05 -0.41
C LEU A 161 0.42 -9.36 0.71
N LEU A 162 0.29 -8.45 1.67
CA LEU A 162 -0.63 -8.58 2.81
C LEU A 162 -1.46 -7.31 2.97
N GLY A 163 -2.77 -7.44 3.05
CA GLY A 163 -3.64 -6.30 3.33
C GLY A 163 -3.83 -6.09 4.82
N VAL A 164 -3.86 -4.81 5.19
CA VAL A 164 -4.17 -4.31 6.53
C VAL A 164 -5.49 -3.57 6.46
N LYS A 165 -6.37 -3.80 7.43
CA LYS A 165 -7.58 -3.02 7.65
C LYS A 165 -7.51 -2.34 9.01
N ALA A 166 -8.09 -1.15 9.11
CA ALA A 166 -8.16 -0.39 10.37
C ALA A 166 -8.85 -1.17 11.51
N SER A 167 -9.77 -2.07 11.17
CA SER A 167 -10.47 -2.93 12.12
C SER A 167 -9.71 -4.23 12.45
N ASP A 168 -8.57 -4.48 11.80
CA ASP A 168 -7.85 -5.72 12.03
C ASP A 168 -7.24 -5.73 13.42
N ASP A 169 -7.35 -6.89 14.08
CA ASP A 169 -6.55 -7.19 15.24
C ASP A 169 -5.07 -7.24 14.82
N LEU A 170 -4.28 -6.31 15.34
CA LEU A 170 -2.85 -6.22 15.08
C LEU A 170 -2.11 -7.52 15.44
N LEU A 171 -2.60 -8.29 16.42
CA LEU A 171 -2.02 -9.58 16.78
C LEU A 171 -2.13 -10.59 15.61
N ASN A 172 -3.26 -10.59 14.91
CA ASN A 172 -3.45 -11.46 13.74
C ASN A 172 -2.54 -11.01 12.59
N LEU A 173 -2.45 -9.68 12.34
CA LEU A 173 -1.51 -9.15 11.34
C LEU A 173 -0.07 -9.56 11.64
N PHE A 174 0.37 -9.43 12.90
CA PHE A 174 1.71 -9.82 13.31
C PHE A 174 1.95 -11.32 13.20
N ALA A 175 0.96 -12.17 13.53
CA ALA A 175 1.06 -13.61 13.33
C ALA A 175 1.29 -13.98 11.85
N ARG A 176 0.68 -13.24 10.91
CA ARG A 176 0.90 -13.41 9.47
C ARG A 176 2.25 -12.88 8.99
N LEU A 177 2.79 -11.84 9.64
CA LEU A 177 4.06 -11.22 9.28
C LEU A 177 5.27 -11.96 9.83
N SER A 178 5.20 -12.51 11.06
CA SER A 178 6.33 -13.14 11.74
C SER A 178 7.05 -14.22 10.92
N PRO A 179 6.36 -15.10 10.15
CA PRO A 179 7.04 -16.07 9.28
C PRO A 179 7.84 -15.44 8.12
N LEU A 180 7.61 -14.17 7.80
CA LEU A 180 8.23 -13.45 6.69
C LEU A 180 9.47 -12.64 7.10
N LEU A 181 9.73 -12.47 8.40
CA LEU A 181 10.84 -11.67 8.94
C LEU A 181 12.17 -12.42 8.96
#